data_AF-A0A1V3INB6-F1
#
_entry.id   AF-A0A1V3INB6-F1
#
_cell.length_a   1.000
_cell.length_b   1.000
_cell.length_c   1.000
_cell.angle_alpha   90.00
_cell.angle_beta   90.00
_cell.angle_gamma   90.00
#
_symmetry.space_group_name_H-M   'P 1'
#
loop_
_entity.id
_entity.type
_entity.pdbx_description
1 polymer ?
#
loop_
_entity_poly.entity_id
_entity_poly.type
_entity_poly.pdbx_seq_one_letter_code
_entity_poly.pdbx_strand_id
1 'polypeptide(L)'
;MNASTLLAEKYNFTQTFYTISDKRFLDIDFKREVATRLPNETIKVLRKEIKDIYPKEIENVLYVNALERDGFSFNLSKGYYYGCTTLMLAIQLAYFIGCKNIYILGLDLNYDSKTPRFYEETQLQIDDSKSSVQIFNIFNAKCELEKKNVFLYNCNPNSLARNYIPYQEYNELFSQQQVDENNLIKSRKNKKHSKKMI
;
A
#
# COMPACT_ATOMS: atom_id res chain seq x y z
N MET A 1 -0.87 -0.19 -4.88
CA MET A 1 -1.08 -0.91 -6.15
C MET A 1 -2.38 -0.41 -6.75
N ASN A 2 -2.38 0.14 -7.97
CA ASN A 2 -3.53 0.91 -8.47
C ASN A 2 -4.85 0.11 -8.52
N ALA A 3 -4.80 -1.17 -8.87
CA ALA A 3 -5.99 -2.01 -8.94
C ALA A 3 -6.41 -2.63 -7.59
N SER A 4 -5.92 -2.12 -6.44
CA SER A 4 -6.19 -2.74 -5.13
C SER A 4 -7.67 -2.86 -4.77
N THR A 5 -8.55 -2.06 -5.38
CA THR A 5 -10.01 -2.21 -5.25
C THR A 5 -10.47 -3.63 -5.57
N LEU A 6 -9.89 -4.30 -6.56
CA LEU A 6 -10.22 -5.69 -6.90
C LEU A 6 -9.88 -6.66 -5.77
N LEU A 7 -8.81 -6.41 -5.03
CA LEU A 7 -8.46 -7.21 -3.85
C LEU A 7 -9.40 -6.90 -2.68
N ALA A 8 -9.77 -5.63 -2.50
CA ALA A 8 -10.75 -5.20 -1.50
C ALA A 8 -12.09 -5.93 -1.69
N GLU A 9 -12.59 -5.99 -2.92
CA GLU A 9 -13.79 -6.74 -3.29
C GLU A 9 -13.61 -8.25 -3.06
N LYS A 10 -12.52 -8.84 -3.58
CA LYS A 10 -12.26 -10.29 -3.49
C LYS A 10 -12.18 -10.79 -2.05
N TYR A 11 -11.59 -10.01 -1.16
CA TYR A 11 -11.35 -10.39 0.24
C TYR A 11 -12.30 -9.70 1.22
N ASN A 12 -13.32 -8.99 0.71
CA ASN A 12 -14.34 -8.30 1.49
C ASN A 12 -13.75 -7.41 2.61
N PHE A 13 -12.78 -6.57 2.27
CA PHE A 13 -12.21 -5.58 3.19
C PHE A 13 -12.35 -4.18 2.63
N THR A 14 -12.45 -3.18 3.53
CA THR A 14 -12.55 -1.77 3.14
C THR A 14 -11.19 -1.10 3.28
N GLN A 15 -10.77 -0.37 2.24
CA GLN A 15 -9.54 0.40 2.29
C GLN A 15 -9.80 1.73 3.00
N THR A 16 -9.03 2.05 4.04
CA THR A 16 -9.09 3.38 4.68
C THR A 16 -8.52 4.45 3.75
N PHE A 17 -7.42 4.13 3.08
CA PHE A 17 -6.74 4.99 2.12
C PHE A 17 -6.52 4.26 0.80
N TYR A 18 -6.62 5.01 -0.30
CA TYR A 18 -6.33 4.55 -1.65
C TYR A 18 -5.47 5.57 -2.38
N THR A 19 -4.49 5.12 -3.16
CA THR A 19 -3.54 6.01 -3.84
C THR A 19 -3.44 5.70 -5.33
N ILE A 20 -3.42 6.75 -6.17
CA ILE A 20 -3.02 6.65 -7.59
C ILE A 20 -2.03 7.77 -7.89
N SER A 21 -0.91 7.44 -8.51
CA SER A 21 0.02 8.44 -9.06
C SER A 21 0.35 8.28 -10.54
N ASP A 22 0.02 7.14 -11.14
CA ASP A 22 0.16 6.94 -12.58
C ASP A 22 -1.16 7.28 -13.28
N LYS A 23 -1.19 8.43 -13.97
CA LYS A 23 -2.37 8.87 -14.73
C LYS A 23 -2.79 7.86 -15.80
N ARG A 24 -1.82 7.12 -16.37
CA ARG A 24 -2.06 6.15 -17.44
C ARG A 24 -2.94 4.99 -16.99
N PHE A 25 -3.05 4.76 -15.67
CA PHE A 25 -3.98 3.79 -15.13
C PHE A 25 -5.44 4.18 -15.41
N LEU A 26 -5.74 5.48 -15.47
CA LEU A 26 -7.08 6.00 -15.72
C LEU A 26 -7.40 6.13 -17.21
N ASP A 27 -6.43 6.01 -18.09
CA ASP A 27 -6.62 6.08 -19.56
C ASP A 27 -7.31 4.83 -20.12
N ILE A 28 -7.46 3.77 -19.31
CA ILE A 28 -8.11 2.50 -19.69
C ILE A 28 -9.44 2.40 -18.94
N ASP A 29 -10.57 2.29 -19.65
CA ASP A 29 -11.92 2.35 -19.09
C ASP A 29 -12.14 1.37 -17.92
N PHE A 30 -11.76 0.11 -18.09
CA PHE A 30 -11.85 -0.90 -17.03
C PHE A 30 -11.06 -0.50 -15.78
N LYS A 31 -9.83 0.00 -15.95
CA LYS A 31 -8.98 0.41 -14.83
C LYS A 31 -9.50 1.69 -14.15
N ARG A 32 -10.07 2.61 -14.94
CA ARG A 32 -10.77 3.79 -14.44
C ARG A 32 -11.95 3.39 -13.57
N GLU A 33 -12.79 2.46 -14.03
CA GLU A 33 -13.92 1.95 -13.25
C GLU A 33 -13.46 1.33 -11.92
N VAL A 34 -12.41 0.51 -11.96
CA VAL A 34 -11.78 -0.07 -10.76
C VAL A 34 -11.27 1.01 -9.79
N ALA A 35 -10.70 2.10 -10.31
CA ALA A 35 -10.20 3.22 -9.52
C ALA A 35 -11.29 4.10 -8.89
N THR A 36 -12.53 4.01 -9.37
CA THR A 36 -13.64 4.87 -8.97
C THR A 36 -14.70 4.16 -8.13
N ARG A 37 -14.73 2.81 -8.12
CA ARG A 37 -15.70 1.99 -7.39
C ARG A 37 -15.38 1.80 -5.91
N LEU A 38 -14.68 2.74 -5.30
CA LEU A 38 -14.32 2.67 -3.88
C LEU A 38 -15.46 3.23 -3.01
N PRO A 39 -15.65 2.71 -1.80
CA PRO A 39 -16.61 3.29 -0.85
C PRO A 39 -16.35 4.78 -0.59
N ASN A 40 -17.41 5.50 -0.20
CA ASN A 40 -17.32 6.94 0.06
C ASN A 40 -16.39 7.23 1.25
N GLU A 41 -16.36 6.36 2.26
CA GLU A 41 -15.47 6.47 3.43
C GLU A 41 -13.98 6.31 3.11
N THR A 42 -13.61 5.73 1.96
CA THR A 42 -12.21 5.61 1.57
C THR A 42 -11.64 6.98 1.18
N ILE A 43 -10.56 7.39 1.85
CA ILE A 43 -9.81 8.60 1.50
C ILE A 43 -8.92 8.31 0.29
N LYS A 44 -9.14 9.01 -0.81
CA LYS A 44 -8.44 8.83 -2.08
C LYS A 44 -7.37 9.90 -2.19
N VAL A 45 -6.10 9.51 -2.12
CA VAL A 45 -4.94 10.41 -2.20
C VAL A 45 -4.27 10.25 -3.56
N LEU A 46 -4.52 11.21 -4.45
CA LEU A 46 -4.15 11.12 -5.86
C LEU A 46 -3.04 12.13 -6.19
N ARG A 47 -2.21 11.81 -7.17
CA ARG A 47 -1.30 12.78 -7.79
C ARG A 47 -2.10 13.96 -8.36
N LYS A 48 -1.64 15.19 -8.16
CA LYS A 48 -2.39 16.40 -8.55
C LYS A 48 -2.77 16.46 -10.03
N GLU A 49 -1.93 15.98 -10.92
CA GLU A 49 -2.18 15.95 -12.36
C GLU A 49 -3.34 15.03 -12.77
N ILE A 50 -3.83 14.18 -11.86
CA ILE A 50 -5.01 13.35 -12.05
C ILE A 50 -6.31 14.15 -11.85
N LYS A 51 -6.25 15.33 -11.23
CA LYS A 51 -7.43 16.14 -10.87
C LYS A 51 -8.37 16.41 -12.03
N ASP A 52 -7.83 16.67 -13.21
CA ASP A 52 -8.64 17.05 -14.38
C ASP A 52 -9.31 15.86 -15.08
N ILE A 53 -8.83 14.63 -14.81
CA ILE A 53 -9.34 13.40 -15.43
C ILE A 53 -10.13 12.51 -14.48
N TYR A 54 -10.04 12.74 -13.17
CA TYR A 54 -10.79 11.97 -12.17
C TYR A 54 -12.21 12.51 -12.03
N PRO A 55 -13.24 11.64 -11.88
CA PRO A 55 -14.62 12.11 -11.78
C PRO A 55 -14.85 13.03 -10.59
N LYS A 56 -15.60 14.13 -10.80
CA LYS A 56 -15.75 15.23 -9.83
C LYS A 56 -16.82 14.95 -8.78
N GLU A 57 -17.71 14.03 -9.06
CA GLU A 57 -18.78 13.55 -8.19
C GLU A 57 -18.25 12.63 -7.08
N ILE A 58 -17.00 12.16 -7.18
CA ILE A 58 -16.40 11.28 -6.17
C ILE A 58 -15.89 12.13 -5.00
N GLU A 59 -16.38 11.81 -3.81
CA GLU A 59 -16.02 12.46 -2.56
C GLU A 59 -14.73 11.89 -1.94
N ASN A 60 -14.21 12.62 -0.93
CA ASN A 60 -13.03 12.25 -0.16
C ASN A 60 -11.76 12.08 -1.00
N VAL A 61 -11.58 12.96 -1.98
CA VAL A 61 -10.41 13.00 -2.85
C VAL A 61 -9.47 14.13 -2.46
N LEU A 62 -8.21 13.78 -2.16
CA LEU A 62 -7.11 14.69 -1.88
C LEU A 62 -6.09 14.63 -3.01
N TYR A 63 -5.58 15.78 -3.43
CA TYR A 63 -4.61 15.90 -4.50
C TYR A 63 -3.24 16.35 -3.98
N VAL A 64 -2.18 15.62 -4.33
CA VAL A 64 -0.82 15.86 -3.83
C VAL A 64 0.12 16.18 -4.98
N ASN A 65 0.92 17.25 -4.85
CA ASN A 65 1.95 17.61 -5.82
C ASN A 65 3.01 16.51 -5.90
N ALA A 66 3.33 16.04 -7.11
CA ALA A 66 4.57 15.31 -7.33
C ALA A 66 5.75 16.29 -7.28
N LEU A 67 6.79 15.93 -6.53
CA LEU A 67 8.07 16.63 -6.49
C LEU A 67 8.98 16.03 -7.58
N GLU A 68 10.24 15.81 -7.25
CA GLU A 68 11.21 15.18 -8.14
C GLU A 68 11.09 13.65 -8.14
N ARG A 69 11.92 13.03 -8.97
CA ARG A 69 12.00 11.57 -9.07
C ARG A 69 12.53 10.96 -7.77
N ASP A 70 13.66 11.44 -7.27
CA ASP A 70 14.40 10.78 -6.21
C ASP A 70 14.32 11.54 -4.89
N GLY A 71 13.98 10.84 -3.81
CA GLY A 71 13.91 11.42 -2.47
C GLY A 71 12.78 10.85 -1.62
N PHE A 72 12.56 11.46 -0.46
CA PHE A 72 11.49 11.10 0.46
C PHE A 72 10.90 12.35 1.12
N SER A 73 9.57 12.47 1.10
CA SER A 73 8.86 13.54 1.79
C SER A 73 8.24 13.02 3.08
N PHE A 74 8.63 13.65 4.19
CA PHE A 74 7.98 13.45 5.48
C PHE A 74 6.69 14.27 5.65
N ASN A 75 6.36 15.13 4.68
CA ASN A 75 5.20 16.01 4.76
C ASN A 75 4.48 16.09 3.41
N LEU A 76 3.39 15.33 3.27
CA LEU A 76 2.62 15.29 2.03
C LEU A 76 1.95 16.61 1.67
N SER A 77 1.73 17.55 2.60
CA SER A 77 1.20 18.88 2.24
C SER A 77 2.19 19.68 1.38
N LYS A 78 3.48 19.32 1.43
CA LYS A 78 4.53 19.89 0.58
C LYS A 78 4.75 19.11 -0.72
N GLY A 79 4.11 17.94 -0.88
CA GLY A 79 4.29 17.04 -2.02
C GLY A 79 4.99 15.73 -1.67
N TYR A 80 5.18 14.88 -2.66
CA TYR A 80 5.82 13.56 -2.53
C TYR A 80 6.81 13.29 -3.68
N TYR A 81 7.83 12.50 -3.42
CA TYR A 81 8.76 12.04 -4.46
C TYR A 81 8.20 10.84 -5.21
N TYR A 82 8.28 10.86 -6.54
CA TYR A 82 7.58 9.88 -7.38
C TYR A 82 8.26 8.50 -7.41
N GLY A 83 9.59 8.46 -7.35
CA GLY A 83 10.43 7.25 -7.35
C GLY A 83 10.12 6.22 -8.45
N CYS A 84 9.53 6.65 -9.57
CA CYS A 84 9.15 5.81 -10.70
C CYS A 84 8.19 4.65 -10.35
N THR A 85 7.48 4.70 -9.22
CA THR A 85 6.49 3.69 -8.84
C THR A 85 5.35 4.31 -8.07
N THR A 86 4.13 3.79 -8.28
CA THR A 86 2.96 4.23 -7.51
C THR A 86 3.06 3.91 -6.02
N LEU A 87 3.92 2.96 -5.67
CA LEU A 87 4.18 2.58 -4.29
C LEU A 87 4.77 3.72 -3.45
N MET A 88 5.56 4.62 -4.04
CA MET A 88 6.21 5.69 -3.28
C MET A 88 5.21 6.69 -2.66
N LEU A 89 4.08 6.95 -3.33
CA LEU A 89 3.02 7.77 -2.74
C LEU A 89 2.41 7.07 -1.51
N ALA A 90 2.18 5.75 -1.58
CA ALA A 90 1.64 4.98 -0.47
C ALA A 90 2.60 4.91 0.73
N ILE A 91 3.91 4.74 0.51
CA ILE A 91 4.91 4.72 1.59
C ILE A 91 4.98 6.09 2.29
N GLN A 92 5.08 7.18 1.52
CA GLN A 92 5.14 8.54 2.08
C GLN A 92 3.83 8.92 2.78
N LEU A 93 2.68 8.47 2.26
CA LEU A 93 1.37 8.62 2.93
C LEU A 93 1.33 7.88 4.26
N ALA A 94 1.75 6.61 4.30
CA ALA A 94 1.76 5.81 5.52
C ALA A 94 2.60 6.49 6.62
N TYR A 95 3.77 7.04 6.28
CA TYR A 95 4.54 7.85 7.23
C TYR A 95 3.76 9.10 7.68
N PHE A 96 3.20 9.85 6.72
CA PHE A 96 2.53 11.13 7.01
C PHE A 96 1.32 10.98 7.93
N ILE A 97 0.60 9.86 7.85
CA ILE A 97 -0.53 9.53 8.74
C ILE A 97 -0.08 8.87 10.07
N GLY A 98 1.23 8.72 10.29
CA GLY A 98 1.79 8.27 11.57
C GLY A 98 2.05 6.77 11.70
N CYS A 99 2.03 5.98 10.62
CA CYS A 99 2.35 4.55 10.69
C CYS A 99 3.81 4.34 11.14
N LYS A 100 4.01 3.33 12.00
CA LYS A 100 5.34 2.94 12.51
C LYS A 100 5.93 1.70 11.84
N ASN A 101 5.08 0.82 11.35
CA ASN A 101 5.47 -0.35 10.57
C ASN A 101 4.66 -0.34 9.28
N ILE A 102 5.36 -0.46 8.15
CA ILE A 102 4.78 -0.44 6.80
C ILE A 102 5.11 -1.77 6.15
N TYR A 103 4.09 -2.57 5.85
CA TYR A 103 4.22 -3.89 5.23
C TYR A 103 3.71 -3.83 3.79
N ILE A 104 4.57 -4.13 2.83
CA ILE A 104 4.24 -4.03 1.40
C ILE A 104 3.86 -5.41 0.86
N LEU A 105 2.61 -5.52 0.40
CA LEU A 105 2.10 -6.68 -0.36
C LEU A 105 2.11 -6.37 -1.86
N GLY A 106 2.47 -7.36 -2.68
CA GLY A 106 2.47 -7.26 -4.15
C GLY A 106 3.59 -6.39 -4.72
N LEU A 107 4.77 -6.38 -4.08
CA LEU A 107 5.98 -5.75 -4.61
C LEU A 107 6.79 -6.79 -5.39
N ASP A 108 6.59 -6.87 -6.71
CA ASP A 108 7.25 -7.89 -7.53
C ASP A 108 8.46 -7.30 -8.27
N LEU A 109 8.23 -6.20 -9.01
CA LEU A 109 9.20 -5.45 -9.85
C LEU A 109 9.78 -6.21 -11.05
N ASN A 110 9.22 -7.37 -11.37
CA ASN A 110 9.56 -8.23 -12.51
C ASN A 110 8.36 -8.40 -13.45
N TYR A 111 7.70 -7.30 -13.83
CA TYR A 111 6.51 -7.36 -14.68
C TYR A 111 6.91 -7.53 -16.15
N ASP A 112 6.56 -8.68 -16.74
CA ASP A 112 6.68 -8.90 -18.19
C ASP A 112 5.42 -9.60 -18.72
N SER A 113 5.36 -9.90 -20.03
CA SER A 113 4.19 -10.56 -20.63
C SER A 113 3.91 -11.97 -20.09
N LYS A 114 4.88 -12.59 -19.40
CA LYS A 114 4.81 -13.91 -18.77
C LYS A 114 4.55 -13.81 -17.26
N THR A 115 4.87 -12.68 -16.64
CA THR A 115 4.56 -12.34 -15.24
C THR A 115 3.61 -11.13 -15.17
N PRO A 116 2.33 -11.32 -15.54
CA PRO A 116 1.36 -10.24 -15.53
C PRO A 116 1.08 -9.76 -14.10
N ARG A 117 0.44 -8.59 -14.01
CA ARG A 117 -0.15 -8.12 -12.75
C ARG A 117 -1.16 -9.14 -12.23
N PHE A 118 -1.53 -9.04 -10.95
CA PHE A 118 -2.45 -10.01 -10.31
C PHE A 118 -3.88 -10.04 -10.90
N TYR A 119 -4.21 -9.11 -11.80
CA TYR A 119 -5.51 -8.99 -12.46
C TYR A 119 -5.33 -9.10 -13.97
N GLU A 120 -6.36 -9.58 -14.66
CA GLU A 120 -6.34 -9.72 -16.11
C GLU A 120 -6.28 -8.35 -16.80
N GLU A 121 -5.35 -8.19 -17.74
CA GLU A 121 -5.21 -6.99 -18.54
C GLU A 121 -5.71 -7.27 -19.96
N THR A 122 -6.85 -6.67 -20.32
CA THR A 122 -7.37 -6.70 -21.71
C THR A 122 -6.51 -5.86 -22.65
N GLN A 123 -5.78 -4.88 -22.11
CA GLN A 123 -4.80 -4.06 -22.81
C GLN A 123 -3.52 -3.99 -21.98
N LEU A 124 -2.44 -4.57 -22.51
CA LEU A 124 -1.13 -4.55 -21.85
C LEU A 124 -0.61 -3.11 -21.77
N GLN A 125 -0.39 -2.65 -20.55
CA GLN A 125 0.30 -1.40 -20.30
C GLN A 125 1.80 -1.68 -20.28
N ILE A 126 2.52 -1.09 -21.24
CA ILE A 126 3.98 -1.21 -21.35
C ILE A 126 4.61 -0.84 -20.02
N ASP A 127 5.40 -1.75 -19.47
CA ASP A 127 6.22 -1.45 -18.30
C ASP A 127 7.42 -0.61 -18.74
N ASP A 128 7.60 0.54 -18.09
CA ASP A 128 8.83 1.30 -18.26
C ASP A 128 9.88 0.58 -17.42
N SER A 129 10.84 -0.13 -18.03
CA SER A 129 11.88 -0.89 -17.33
C SER A 129 12.76 0.02 -16.45
N LYS A 130 12.25 0.34 -15.27
CA LYS A 130 12.84 1.25 -14.29
C LYS A 130 12.99 0.58 -12.94
N SER A 131 12.99 -0.76 -12.90
CA SER A 131 13.08 -1.55 -11.66
C SER A 131 14.29 -1.16 -10.83
N SER A 132 15.45 -0.84 -11.43
CA SER A 132 16.62 -0.34 -10.69
C SER A 132 16.36 0.99 -9.97
N VAL A 133 15.70 1.93 -10.63
CA VAL A 133 15.32 3.24 -10.06
C VAL A 133 14.24 3.10 -9.00
N GLN A 134 13.28 2.19 -9.21
CA GLN A 134 12.24 1.87 -8.23
C GLN A 134 12.84 1.24 -6.97
N ILE A 135 13.71 0.23 -7.12
CA ILE A 135 14.43 -0.40 -6.01
C ILE A 135 15.26 0.64 -5.25
N PHE A 136 16.02 1.49 -5.97
CA PHE A 136 16.80 2.57 -5.36
C PHE A 136 15.93 3.50 -4.51
N ASN A 137 14.79 3.94 -5.03
CA ASN A 137 13.90 4.84 -4.30
C ASN A 137 13.20 4.17 -3.11
N ILE A 138 12.79 2.91 -3.23
CA ILE A 138 12.22 2.14 -2.13
C ILE A 138 13.27 1.91 -1.02
N PHE A 139 14.51 1.61 -1.40
CA PHE A 139 15.62 1.48 -0.46
C PHE A 139 15.92 2.80 0.26
N ASN A 140 15.98 3.92 -0.47
CA ASN A 140 16.17 5.23 0.13
C ASN A 140 15.02 5.58 1.08
N ALA A 141 13.77 5.28 0.71
CA ALA A 141 12.63 5.45 1.60
C ALA A 141 12.80 4.66 2.90
N LYS A 142 13.23 3.39 2.83
CA LYS A 142 13.58 2.58 4.00
C LYS A 142 14.62 3.28 4.88
N CYS A 143 15.71 3.78 4.29
CA CYS A 143 16.75 4.49 5.04
C CYS A 143 16.25 5.78 5.72
N GLU A 144 15.41 6.57 5.04
CA GLU A 144 14.83 7.80 5.60
C GLU A 144 13.83 7.50 6.73
N LEU A 145 13.03 6.44 6.59
CA LEU A 145 12.08 5.99 7.61
C LEU A 145 12.79 5.51 8.88
N GLU A 146 13.88 4.76 8.74
CA GLU A 146 14.64 4.24 9.89
C GLU A 146 15.25 5.37 10.75
N LYS A 147 15.67 6.48 10.13
CA LYS A 147 16.09 7.70 10.86
C LYS A 147 15.00 8.27 11.77
N LYS A 148 13.74 7.88 11.55
CA LYS A 148 12.55 8.31 12.31
C LYS A 148 11.93 7.17 13.14
N ASN A 149 12.62 6.04 13.30
CA ASN A 149 12.10 4.83 13.95
C ASN A 149 10.78 4.34 13.32
N VAL A 150 10.74 4.34 11.99
CA VAL A 150 9.66 3.75 11.18
C VAL A 150 10.27 2.67 10.30
N PHE A 151 9.61 1.52 10.20
CA PHE A 151 10.16 0.34 9.55
C PHE A 151 9.35 -0.03 8.30
N LEU A 152 10.07 -0.37 7.23
CA LEU A 152 9.50 -0.78 5.94
C LEU A 152 9.87 -2.24 5.66
N TYR A 153 8.86 -3.05 5.37
CA TYR A 153 9.01 -4.48 5.11
C TYR A 153 8.42 -4.86 3.75
N ASN A 154 9.11 -5.76 3.05
CA ASN A 154 8.56 -6.47 1.91
C ASN A 154 7.93 -7.79 2.36
N CYS A 155 6.73 -8.09 1.89
CA CYS A 155 6.05 -9.35 2.17
C CYS A 155 6.02 -10.32 0.97
N ASN A 156 6.69 -10.00 -0.14
CA ASN A 156 6.86 -10.93 -1.26
C ASN A 156 8.28 -11.57 -1.23
N PRO A 157 8.42 -12.88 -0.98
CA PRO A 157 9.72 -13.54 -0.94
C PRO A 157 10.44 -13.55 -2.30
N ASN A 158 9.70 -13.44 -3.40
CA ASN A 158 10.22 -13.50 -4.77
C ASN A 158 10.43 -12.12 -5.41
N SER A 159 10.30 -11.03 -4.65
CA SER A 159 10.50 -9.67 -5.13
C SER A 159 11.93 -9.41 -5.61
N LEU A 160 12.12 -8.62 -6.68
CA LEU A 160 13.46 -8.11 -7.01
C LEU A 160 14.02 -7.17 -5.94
N ALA A 161 13.17 -6.60 -5.08
CA ALA A 161 13.58 -5.76 -3.96
C ALA A 161 14.01 -6.58 -2.72
N ARG A 162 13.91 -7.92 -2.74
CA ARG A 162 14.06 -8.80 -1.57
C ARG A 162 15.39 -8.67 -0.82
N ASN A 163 16.47 -8.32 -1.54
CA ASN A 163 17.81 -8.16 -0.96
C ASN A 163 18.11 -6.72 -0.50
N TYR A 164 17.22 -5.77 -0.78
CA TYR A 164 17.43 -4.35 -0.48
C TYR A 164 16.59 -3.88 0.71
N ILE A 165 15.42 -4.47 0.94
CA ILE A 165 14.56 -4.15 2.08
C ILE A 165 14.25 -5.40 2.91
N PRO A 166 14.11 -5.27 4.26
CA PRO A 166 13.79 -6.39 5.13
C PRO A 166 12.54 -7.13 4.69
N TYR A 167 12.57 -8.46 4.81
CA TYR A 167 11.43 -9.32 4.54
C TYR A 167 10.67 -9.65 5.80
N GLN A 168 9.35 -9.68 5.69
CA GLN A 168 8.46 -10.14 6.73
C GLN A 168 7.40 -11.05 6.13
N GLU A 169 7.32 -12.28 6.63
CA GLU A 169 6.26 -13.22 6.26
C GLU A 169 4.90 -12.65 6.71
N TYR A 170 3.97 -12.49 5.77
CA TYR A 170 2.68 -11.84 6.04
C TYR A 170 1.85 -12.63 7.05
N ASN A 171 1.84 -13.97 6.93
CA ASN A 171 1.06 -14.83 7.81
C ASN A 171 1.56 -14.81 9.27
N GLU A 172 2.83 -14.49 9.50
CA GLU A 172 3.41 -14.39 10.84
C GLU A 172 2.97 -13.13 11.61
N LEU A 173 2.54 -12.07 10.90
CA LEU A 173 2.14 -10.79 11.50
C LEU A 173 0.96 -10.90 12.47
N PHE A 174 0.02 -11.81 12.17
CA PHE A 174 -1.22 -11.97 12.93
C PHE A 174 -1.18 -13.18 13.86
N SER A 175 -0.11 -13.98 13.79
CA SER A 175 0.04 -15.21 14.57
C SER A 175 0.20 -14.93 16.08
N GLN A 176 0.75 -13.77 16.45
CA GLN A 176 0.89 -13.38 17.86
C GLN A 176 -0.44 -12.86 18.46
N GLN A 177 -1.28 -12.19 17.66
CA GLN A 177 -2.57 -11.64 18.13
C GLN A 177 -3.58 -12.75 18.48
N GLN A 178 -3.60 -13.86 17.72
CA GLN A 178 -4.48 -15.00 18.02
C GLN A 178 -4.10 -15.74 19.31
N VAL A 179 -2.81 -15.78 19.67
CA VAL A 179 -2.36 -16.43 20.91
C VAL A 179 -2.78 -15.59 22.12
N ASP A 180 -2.66 -14.27 22.04
CA ASP A 180 -3.03 -13.36 23.13
C ASP A 180 -4.55 -13.33 23.38
N GLU A 181 -5.38 -13.32 22.34
CA GLU A 181 -6.84 -13.42 22.48
C GLU A 181 -7.28 -14.76 23.10
N ASN A 182 -6.68 -15.87 22.67
CA ASN A 182 -6.98 -17.20 23.22
C ASN A 182 -6.54 -17.33 24.69
N ASN A 183 -5.43 -16.71 25.07
CA ASN A 183 -4.96 -16.67 26.46
C ASN A 183 -5.85 -15.76 27.34
N LEU A 184 -6.31 -14.63 26.82
CA LEU A 184 -7.28 -13.75 27.48
C LEU A 184 -8.62 -14.46 27.71
N ILE A 185 -9.13 -15.21 26.74
CA ILE A 185 -10.37 -15.99 26.88
C ILE A 185 -10.22 -17.12 27.91
N LYS A 186 -9.09 -17.84 27.92
CA LYS A 186 -8.79 -18.87 28.93
C LYS A 186 -8.71 -18.29 30.35
N SER A 187 -8.05 -17.14 30.53
CA SER A 187 -7.96 -16.47 31.84
C SER A 187 -9.31 -16.00 32.38
N ARG A 188 -10.21 -15.54 31.50
CA ARG A 188 -11.58 -15.12 31.85
C ARG A 188 -12.48 -16.30 32.21
N LYS A 189 -12.31 -17.47 31.57
CA LYS A 189 -13.03 -18.70 31.94
C LYS A 189 -12.59 -19.24 33.31
N ASN A 190 -11.29 -19.22 33.61
CA ASN A 190 -10.76 -19.67 34.90
C ASN A 190 -11.19 -18.78 36.08
N LYS A 191 -11.27 -17.45 35.89
CA LYS A 191 -11.79 -16.52 36.92
C LYS A 191 -13.29 -16.67 37.22
N LYS A 192 -14.08 -17.21 36.28
CA LYS A 192 -15.52 -17.48 36.51
C LYS A 192 -15.76 -18.76 37.30
N HIS A 193 -14.84 -19.73 37.28
CA HIS A 193 -14.97 -20.95 38.08
C HIS A 193 -14.52 -20.77 39.54
N SER A 194 -13.59 -19.86 39.85
CA SER A 194 -13.17 -19.62 41.24
C SER A 194 -14.13 -18.75 42.06
N LYS A 195 -15.10 -18.07 41.42
CA LYS A 195 -16.10 -17.20 42.09
C LYS A 195 -17.41 -17.92 42.46
N LYS A 196 -17.49 -19.25 42.27
CA LYS A 196 -18.67 -20.07 42.58
C LYS A 196 -18.49 -21.00 43.80
N MET A 197 -17.44 -20.82 44.59
CA MET A 197 -17.09 -21.65 45.75
C MET A 197 -16.91 -20.83 47.05
N ILE A 198 -17.73 -19.80 47.25
CA ILE A 198 -17.91 -19.15 48.55
C ILE A 198 -19.42 -19.03 48.79
#